data_AF-A0A2N1TDW3-F1
#
_entry.id   AF-A0A2N1TDW3-F1
#
_cell.length_a   1.000
_cell.length_b   1.000
_cell.length_c   1.000
_cell.angle_alpha   90.00
_cell.angle_beta   90.00
_cell.angle_gamma   90.00
#
_symmetry.space_group_name_H-M   'P 1'
#
loop_
_entity.id
_entity.type
_entity.pdbx_description
1 polymer ?
#
loop_
_entity_poly.entity_id
_entity_poly.type
_entity_poly.pdbx_seq_one_letter_code
_entity_poly.pdbx_strand_id
1 'polypeptide(L)'
;MVEKMKIKAMALKSSIIFAVLLIAVSVMGNLFFTEFLSQEKLKLMPIPQDYRNYFLLQSIDDDTHVIIGDFTGSEKLVSQIQDLKSDNQIDKVVEYFPDSGKYKIRKASSSSFVKNLKDLKADIISGKIFAESYSYKMKSLDTLKYKIKDGTDIFPYNFGHTVKFYDPDEPTTIMSEFFFSKRYGRYDLIFKTNYYKIYKMKIKPPVPFSVYCKNSKDPLIAETVEELYKMLAE
;
A
#
# COMPACT_ATOMS: atom_id res chain seq x y z
N MET A 1 -46.09 15.50 23.54
CA MET A 1 -45.80 14.50 22.49
C MET A 1 -44.88 15.05 21.39
N VAL A 2 -45.07 16.30 20.95
CA VAL A 2 -44.27 16.96 19.89
C VAL A 2 -42.78 17.16 20.24
N GLU A 3 -42.45 17.39 21.52
CA GLU A 3 -41.09 17.69 21.97
C GLU A 3 -40.17 16.45 21.99
N LYS A 4 -40.69 15.29 22.40
CA LYS A 4 -39.98 13.98 22.32
C LYS A 4 -39.67 13.58 20.87
N MET A 5 -40.49 14.01 19.91
CA MET A 5 -40.27 13.78 18.47
C MET A 5 -39.12 14.65 17.92
N LYS A 6 -39.02 15.91 18.34
CA LYS A 6 -37.93 16.81 17.92
C LYS A 6 -36.56 16.34 18.41
N ILE A 7 -36.48 15.87 19.66
CA ILE A 7 -35.22 15.36 20.25
C ILE A 7 -34.75 14.08 19.54
N LYS A 8 -35.66 13.15 19.24
CA LYS A 8 -35.34 11.94 18.45
C LYS A 8 -34.89 12.26 17.03
N ALA A 9 -35.52 13.23 16.37
CA ALA A 9 -35.11 13.67 15.03
C ALA A 9 -33.74 14.36 15.02
N MET A 10 -33.40 15.11 16.08
CA MET A 10 -32.11 15.79 16.21
C MET A 10 -30.97 14.81 16.49
N ALA A 11 -31.19 13.82 17.37
CA ALA A 11 -30.24 12.74 17.64
C ALA A 11 -30.01 11.84 16.42
N LEU A 12 -31.06 11.54 15.66
CA LEU A 12 -30.95 10.76 14.43
C LEU A 12 -30.16 11.51 13.34
N LYS A 13 -30.38 12.82 13.20
CA LYS A 13 -29.60 13.67 12.28
C LYS A 13 -28.13 13.77 12.69
N SER A 14 -27.81 13.90 13.98
CA SER A 14 -26.42 13.94 14.43
C SER A 14 -25.69 12.61 14.22
N SER A 15 -26.36 11.48 14.43
CA SER A 15 -25.78 10.15 14.21
C SER A 15 -25.57 9.83 12.72
N ILE A 16 -26.46 10.29 11.84
CA ILE A 16 -26.30 10.16 10.39
C ILE A 16 -25.13 11.03 9.90
N ILE A 17 -25.03 12.27 10.36
CA ILE A 17 -23.90 13.15 10.00
C ILE A 17 -22.57 12.55 10.48
N PHE A 18 -22.52 11.99 11.68
CA PHE A 18 -21.31 11.36 12.21
C PHE A 18 -20.93 10.07 11.46
N ALA A 19 -21.91 9.26 11.07
CA ALA A 19 -21.68 8.06 10.26
C ALA A 19 -21.22 8.39 8.83
N VAL A 20 -21.81 9.41 8.20
CA VAL A 20 -21.39 9.89 6.87
C VAL A 20 -19.98 10.47 6.92
N LEU A 21 -19.61 11.18 7.98
CA LEU A 21 -18.26 11.71 8.18
C LEU A 21 -17.22 10.58 8.37
N LEU A 22 -17.54 9.54 9.16
CA LEU A 22 -16.67 8.37 9.35
C LEU A 22 -16.49 7.53 8.08
N ILE A 23 -17.54 7.39 7.26
CA ILE A 23 -17.45 6.71 5.96
C ILE A 23 -16.62 7.55 4.99
N ALA A 24 -16.82 8.88 4.94
CA ALA A 24 -16.01 9.76 4.10
C ALA A 24 -14.51 9.72 4.46
N VAL A 25 -14.17 9.69 5.76
CA VAL A 25 -12.78 9.59 6.24
C VAL A 25 -12.16 8.23 5.89
N SER A 26 -12.92 7.12 5.96
CA SER A 26 -12.39 5.79 5.61
C SER A 26 -12.23 5.58 4.09
N VAL A 27 -13.13 6.15 3.28
CA VAL A 27 -13.03 6.13 1.81
C VAL A 27 -11.92 7.07 1.32
N MET A 28 -11.79 8.28 1.88
CA MET A 28 -10.68 9.19 1.59
C MET A 28 -9.31 8.63 2.00
N GLY A 29 -9.24 7.91 3.12
CA GLY A 29 -8.00 7.30 3.61
C GLY A 29 -7.46 6.21 2.68
N ASN A 30 -8.34 5.42 2.05
CA ASN A 30 -7.92 4.49 1.00
C ASN A 30 -7.54 5.21 -0.28
N LEU A 31 -8.31 6.22 -0.71
CA LEU A 31 -8.05 6.96 -1.96
C LEU A 31 -6.64 7.59 -1.97
N PHE A 32 -6.19 8.08 -0.81
CA PHE A 32 -4.88 8.70 -0.65
C PHE A 32 -3.72 7.78 -1.05
N PHE A 33 -3.83 6.47 -0.84
CA PHE A 33 -2.78 5.50 -1.18
C PHE A 33 -3.02 4.79 -2.52
N THR A 34 -4.13 5.09 -3.20
CA THR A 34 -4.49 4.49 -4.51
C THR A 34 -4.34 5.45 -5.68
N GLU A 35 -3.82 6.64 -5.45
CA GLU A 35 -3.51 7.65 -6.46
C GLU A 35 -2.08 8.13 -6.27
N PHE A 36 -1.47 8.69 -7.32
CA PHE A 36 -0.19 9.35 -7.18
C PHE A 36 -0.29 10.56 -6.24
N LEU A 37 0.63 10.62 -5.27
CA LEU A 37 0.72 11.75 -4.38
C LEU A 37 1.33 12.95 -5.10
N SER A 38 0.64 14.09 -5.05
CA SER A 38 1.26 15.39 -5.35
C SER A 38 2.30 15.73 -4.29
N GLN A 39 3.28 16.58 -4.61
CA GLN A 39 4.29 17.07 -3.66
C GLN A 39 3.67 17.59 -2.35
N GLU A 40 2.58 18.36 -2.43
CA GLU A 40 1.91 18.90 -1.25
C GLU A 40 1.30 17.83 -0.34
N LYS A 41 0.88 16.71 -0.93
CA LYS A 41 0.32 15.56 -0.19
C LYS A 41 1.40 14.74 0.53
N LEU A 42 2.67 14.86 0.16
CA LEU A 42 3.76 14.12 0.84
C LEU A 42 3.90 14.50 2.32
N LYS A 43 3.61 15.76 2.71
CA LYS A 43 3.62 16.16 4.13
C LYS A 43 2.50 15.51 4.95
N LEU A 44 1.49 14.97 4.28
CA LEU A 44 0.36 14.27 4.90
C LEU A 44 0.66 12.78 5.10
N MET A 45 1.79 12.30 4.59
CA MET A 45 2.22 10.93 4.84
C MET A 45 2.45 10.72 6.35
N PRO A 46 2.02 9.58 6.89
CA PRO A 46 2.06 9.34 8.32
C PRO A 46 3.50 9.25 8.82
N ILE A 47 3.77 9.80 10.00
CA ILE A 47 5.05 9.64 10.71
C ILE A 47 4.79 8.77 11.93
N PRO A 48 5.24 7.52 11.92
CA PRO A 48 5.00 6.61 13.01
C PRO A 48 5.70 7.05 14.30
N GLN A 49 5.02 6.92 15.44
CA GLN A 49 5.59 7.25 16.75
C GLN A 49 6.77 6.35 17.14
N ASP A 50 6.79 5.13 16.59
CA ASP A 50 7.84 4.14 16.79
C ASP A 50 8.94 4.17 15.72
N TYR A 51 8.86 5.15 14.81
CA TYR A 51 9.81 5.39 13.72
C TYR A 51 10.09 4.18 12.83
N ARG A 52 9.16 3.21 12.75
CA ARG A 52 9.27 2.13 11.79
C ARG A 52 9.08 2.66 10.38
N ASN A 53 9.95 2.25 9.47
CA ASN A 53 9.88 2.62 8.06
C ASN A 53 8.65 1.98 7.38
N TYR A 54 8.24 2.55 6.26
CA TYR A 54 7.26 1.94 5.35
C TYR A 54 7.64 2.20 3.90
N PHE A 55 7.13 1.34 3.03
CA PHE A 55 7.39 1.36 1.59
C PHE A 55 6.08 1.11 0.84
N LEU A 56 5.86 1.88 -0.22
CA LEU A 56 4.70 1.74 -1.09
C LEU A 56 5.15 1.86 -2.55
N LEU A 57 4.94 0.80 -3.31
CA LEU A 57 5.08 0.77 -4.75
C LEU A 57 3.73 1.07 -5.40
N GLN A 58 3.65 2.13 -6.20
CA GLN A 58 2.48 2.46 -7.01
C GLN A 58 2.85 2.45 -8.48
N SER A 59 2.19 1.63 -9.29
CA SER A 59 2.34 1.68 -10.74
C SER A 59 0.96 1.85 -11.37
N ILE A 60 0.70 3.03 -11.92
CA ILE A 60 -0.62 3.40 -12.46
C ILE A 60 -0.42 3.80 -13.90
N ASP A 61 -1.14 3.10 -14.78
CA ASP A 61 -1.02 3.26 -16.23
C ASP A 61 0.42 3.03 -16.71
N ASP A 62 1.10 4.09 -17.13
CA ASP A 62 2.45 4.02 -17.69
C ASP A 62 3.54 4.43 -16.69
N ASP A 63 3.19 5.05 -15.56
CA ASP A 63 4.15 5.60 -14.62
C ASP A 63 4.24 4.77 -13.33
N THR A 64 5.40 4.82 -12.68
CA THR A 64 5.64 4.12 -11.43
C THR A 64 6.25 5.05 -10.39
N HIS A 65 5.62 5.15 -9.24
CA HIS A 65 6.10 5.88 -8.09
C HIS A 65 6.47 4.92 -6.95
N VAL A 66 7.58 5.19 -6.26
CA VAL A 66 7.94 4.52 -5.02
C VAL A 66 7.96 5.54 -3.91
N ILE A 67 7.20 5.28 -2.84
CA ILE A 67 7.16 6.13 -1.65
C ILE A 67 7.86 5.41 -0.50
N ILE A 68 8.77 6.12 0.16
CA ILE A 68 9.57 5.63 1.27
C ILE A 68 9.38 6.57 2.46
N GLY A 69 8.94 6.03 3.59
CA GLY A 69 9.09 6.67 4.89
C GLY A 69 10.36 6.14 5.55
N ASP A 70 11.42 6.94 5.55
CA ASP A 70 12.73 6.63 6.15
C ASP A 70 12.92 7.47 7.42
N PHE A 71 12.74 6.83 8.56
CA PHE A 71 12.78 7.46 9.89
C PHE A 71 13.93 6.94 10.75
N THR A 72 14.74 6.04 10.19
CA THR A 72 15.91 5.44 10.85
C THR A 72 17.22 6.16 10.54
N GLY A 73 17.21 7.06 9.54
CA GLY A 73 18.36 7.89 9.17
C GLY A 73 18.64 9.04 10.15
N SER A 74 19.63 9.86 9.83
CA SER A 74 20.00 11.04 10.63
C SER A 74 18.93 12.13 10.62
N GLU A 75 18.15 12.23 9.54
CA GLU A 75 16.99 13.09 9.42
C GLU A 75 15.79 12.24 8.99
N LYS A 76 14.61 12.49 9.55
CA LYS A 76 13.38 11.87 9.08
C LYS A 76 13.09 12.34 7.65
N LEU A 77 12.68 11.41 6.80
CA LEU A 77 12.51 11.64 5.38
C LEU A 77 11.29 10.89 4.86
N VAL A 78 10.47 11.59 4.08
CA VAL A 78 9.50 10.98 3.19
C VAL A 78 9.94 11.27 1.76
N SER A 79 10.31 10.22 1.03
CA SER A 79 10.79 10.32 -0.34
C SER A 79 9.78 9.72 -1.31
N GLN A 80 9.49 10.43 -2.39
CA GLN A 80 8.74 9.93 -3.54
C GLN A 80 9.67 9.92 -4.74
N ILE A 81 9.93 8.72 -5.26
CA ILE A 81 10.72 8.47 -6.44
C ILE A 81 9.75 8.26 -7.60
N GLN A 82 9.98 8.95 -8.71
CA GLN A 82 9.16 8.90 -9.92
C GLN A 82 9.98 8.27 -11.05
N ASP A 83 9.42 7.23 -11.63
CA ASP A 83 9.86 6.51 -12.83
C ASP A 83 8.76 6.63 -13.87
N LEU A 84 8.92 7.61 -14.74
CA LEU A 84 7.99 7.93 -15.79
C LEU A 84 8.17 6.92 -16.92
N LYS A 85 7.07 6.39 -17.45
CA LYS A 85 7.05 5.29 -18.43
C LYS A 85 7.50 3.92 -17.89
N SER A 86 7.79 3.82 -16.58
CA SER A 86 8.11 2.56 -15.90
C SER A 86 9.29 1.81 -16.53
N ASP A 87 10.34 2.54 -16.90
CA ASP A 87 11.55 2.00 -17.54
C ASP A 87 12.66 1.66 -16.53
N ASN A 88 12.35 1.76 -15.23
CA ASN A 88 13.24 1.55 -14.09
C ASN A 88 14.34 2.61 -13.96
N GLN A 89 14.21 3.76 -14.61
CA GLN A 89 15.05 4.93 -14.37
C GLN A 89 14.39 5.88 -13.36
N ILE A 90 15.21 6.60 -12.62
CA ILE A 90 14.73 7.66 -11.73
C ILE A 90 14.68 8.96 -12.54
N ASP A 91 13.48 9.43 -12.88
CA ASP A 91 13.30 10.74 -13.52
C ASP A 91 13.35 11.87 -12.50
N LYS A 92 12.70 11.67 -11.35
CA LYS A 92 12.55 12.70 -10.33
C LYS A 92 12.39 12.11 -8.95
N VAL A 93 13.01 12.74 -7.96
CA VAL A 93 12.76 12.46 -6.55
C VAL A 93 12.27 13.72 -5.86
N VAL A 94 11.16 13.60 -5.13
CA VAL A 94 10.62 14.64 -4.26
C VAL A 94 10.73 14.18 -2.82
N GLU A 95 11.44 14.95 -2.02
CA GLU A 95 11.72 14.64 -0.63
C GLU A 95 11.08 15.67 0.28
N TYR A 96 10.46 15.20 1.35
CA TYR A 96 9.94 16.00 2.44
C TYR A 96 10.66 15.63 3.73
N PHE A 97 11.19 16.63 4.43
CA PHE A 97 11.93 16.48 5.69
C PHE A 97 11.04 16.95 6.84
N PRO A 98 10.34 16.05 7.56
CA PRO A 98 9.29 16.45 8.48
C PRO A 98 9.75 17.32 9.63
N ASP A 99 10.95 17.09 10.15
CA ASP A 99 11.48 17.85 11.29
C ASP A 99 11.74 19.33 10.92
N SER A 100 12.05 19.62 9.65
CA SER A 100 12.29 20.98 9.16
C SER A 100 11.14 21.58 8.35
N GLY A 101 10.15 20.77 7.97
CA GLY A 101 9.05 21.15 7.08
C GLY A 101 9.47 21.46 5.64
N LYS A 102 10.71 21.16 5.24
CA LYS A 102 11.27 21.52 3.93
C LYS A 102 11.05 20.45 2.87
N TYR A 103 10.90 20.91 1.63
CA TYR A 103 10.93 20.05 0.45
C TYR A 103 12.26 20.18 -0.28
N LYS A 104 12.73 19.08 -0.89
CA LYS A 104 13.84 19.08 -1.84
C LYS A 104 13.45 18.27 -3.07
N ILE A 105 13.83 18.75 -4.24
CA ILE A 105 13.69 18.01 -5.50
C ILE A 105 15.10 17.60 -5.93
N ARG A 106 15.28 16.32 -6.26
CA ARG A 106 16.59 15.74 -6.59
C ARG A 106 16.48 14.79 -7.78
N LYS A 107 17.64 14.49 -8.38
CA LYS A 107 17.79 13.44 -9.40
C LYS A 107 18.02 12.04 -8.80
N ALA A 108 18.39 11.98 -7.52
CA ALA A 108 18.60 10.74 -6.78
C ALA A 108 18.09 10.91 -5.35
N SER A 109 17.60 9.82 -4.77
CA SER A 109 17.08 9.80 -3.40
C SER A 109 18.23 9.85 -2.41
N SER A 110 18.03 10.56 -1.30
CA SER A 110 18.95 10.58 -0.16
C SER A 110 18.72 9.42 0.81
N SER A 111 17.62 8.66 0.66
CA SER A 111 17.37 7.47 1.46
C SER A 111 18.33 6.34 1.09
N SER A 112 18.93 5.72 2.11
CA SER A 112 19.86 4.58 1.94
C SER A 112 19.19 3.32 1.39
N PHE A 113 17.85 3.25 1.39
CA PHE A 113 17.11 2.16 0.79
C PHE A 113 17.17 2.15 -0.74
N VAL A 114 17.61 3.26 -1.36
CA VAL A 114 17.61 3.42 -2.82
C VAL A 114 19.01 3.22 -3.38
N LYS A 115 19.36 1.97 -3.69
CA LYS A 115 20.60 1.63 -4.42
C LYS A 115 20.36 1.59 -5.93
N ASN A 116 19.32 0.86 -6.33
CA ASN A 116 18.85 0.70 -7.68
C ASN A 116 17.32 0.63 -7.64
N LEU A 117 16.63 1.30 -8.57
CA LEU A 117 15.18 1.38 -8.53
C LEU A 117 14.52 0.03 -8.84
N LYS A 118 15.01 -0.72 -9.81
CA LYS A 118 14.50 -2.06 -10.15
C LYS A 118 14.59 -2.99 -8.94
N ASP A 119 15.75 -3.01 -8.29
CA ASP A 119 15.98 -3.86 -7.11
C ASP A 119 15.06 -3.43 -5.95
N LEU A 120 14.88 -2.13 -5.74
CA LEU A 120 13.97 -1.62 -4.72
C LEU A 120 12.52 -2.06 -4.96
N LYS A 121 12.03 -1.98 -6.21
CA LYS A 121 10.69 -2.46 -6.57
C LYS A 121 10.56 -3.96 -6.28
N ALA A 122 11.55 -4.75 -6.67
CA ALA A 122 11.58 -6.21 -6.45
C ALA A 122 11.62 -6.56 -4.95
N ASP A 123 12.38 -5.82 -4.15
CA ASP A 123 12.47 -6.00 -2.70
C ASP A 123 11.15 -5.63 -1.99
N ILE A 124 10.40 -4.64 -2.50
CA ILE A 124 9.05 -4.31 -2.01
C ILE A 124 8.06 -5.42 -2.36
N ILE A 125 8.04 -5.90 -3.61
CA ILE A 125 7.11 -6.94 -4.08
C ILE A 125 7.38 -8.27 -3.34
N SER A 126 8.63 -8.73 -3.31
CA SER A 126 9.02 -9.95 -2.59
C SER A 126 8.79 -9.80 -1.07
N GLY A 127 8.91 -8.59 -0.56
CA GLY A 127 8.81 -8.24 0.85
C GLY A 127 10.13 -8.37 1.61
N LYS A 128 11.23 -8.64 0.91
CA LYS A 128 12.59 -8.67 1.46
C LYS A 128 12.91 -7.39 2.24
N ILE A 129 12.52 -6.22 1.71
CA ILE A 129 12.76 -4.94 2.39
C ILE A 129 12.06 -4.86 3.75
N PHE A 130 10.89 -5.48 3.91
CA PHE A 130 10.17 -5.52 5.19
C PHE A 130 10.79 -6.51 6.18
N ALA A 131 11.45 -7.55 5.68
CA ALA A 131 12.16 -8.53 6.49
C ALA A 131 13.48 -7.99 7.04
N GLU A 132 14.26 -7.31 6.19
CA GLU A 132 15.65 -6.91 6.44
C GLU A 132 15.81 -5.49 7.03
N SER A 133 14.71 -4.74 7.19
CA SER A 133 14.75 -3.39 7.76
C SER A 133 13.87 -3.24 9.00
N TYR A 134 14.10 -2.16 9.75
CA TYR A 134 13.22 -1.72 10.83
C TYR A 134 11.97 -1.06 10.25
N SER A 135 11.02 -1.87 9.78
CA SER A 135 9.80 -1.43 9.10
C SER A 135 8.55 -2.15 9.58
N TYR A 136 7.40 -1.62 9.20
CA TYR A 136 6.12 -2.33 9.35
C TYR A 136 6.13 -3.63 8.56
N LYS A 137 5.76 -4.74 9.21
CA LYS A 137 5.69 -6.04 8.54
C LYS A 137 4.49 -6.06 7.61
N MET A 138 4.73 -6.27 6.33
CA MET A 138 3.71 -6.38 5.29
C MET A 138 3.68 -7.81 4.78
N LYS A 139 2.49 -8.34 4.49
CA LYS A 139 2.40 -9.58 3.71
C LYS A 139 2.72 -9.27 2.24
N SER A 140 3.46 -10.16 1.61
CA SER A 140 4.12 -9.92 0.31
C SER A 140 3.93 -11.11 -0.63
N LEU A 141 4.64 -11.10 -1.76
CA LEU A 141 4.52 -12.09 -2.83
C LEU A 141 4.65 -13.54 -2.33
N ASP A 142 5.55 -13.84 -1.39
CA ASP A 142 5.72 -15.21 -0.88
C ASP A 142 4.47 -15.72 -0.17
N THR A 143 3.75 -14.84 0.55
CA THR A 143 2.48 -15.21 1.20
C THR A 143 1.39 -15.47 0.16
N LEU A 144 1.34 -14.65 -0.90
CA LEU A 144 0.41 -14.86 -2.01
C LEU A 144 0.70 -16.18 -2.74
N LYS A 145 1.97 -16.45 -3.07
CA LYS A 145 2.41 -17.70 -3.70
C LYS A 145 2.07 -18.92 -2.85
N TYR A 146 2.25 -18.83 -1.53
CA TYR A 146 1.84 -19.89 -0.60
C TYR A 146 0.33 -20.16 -0.69
N LYS A 147 -0.51 -19.12 -0.65
CA LYS A 147 -1.98 -19.26 -0.75
C LYS A 147 -2.44 -19.82 -2.09
N ILE A 148 -1.77 -19.44 -3.18
CA ILE A 148 -2.05 -20.00 -4.51
C ILE A 148 -1.75 -21.50 -4.54
N LYS A 149 -0.57 -21.92 -4.04
CA LYS A 149 -0.18 -23.33 -3.99
C LYS A 149 -1.07 -24.18 -3.08
N ASP A 150 -1.55 -23.59 -1.99
CA ASP A 150 -2.48 -24.26 -1.07
C ASP A 150 -3.89 -24.38 -1.66
N GLY A 151 -4.23 -23.58 -2.68
CA GLY A 151 -5.53 -23.62 -3.35
C GLY A 151 -6.69 -23.06 -2.53
N THR A 152 -6.42 -22.30 -1.46
CA THR A 152 -7.43 -21.83 -0.51
C THR A 152 -7.59 -20.30 -0.52
N ASP A 153 -8.82 -19.83 -0.27
CA ASP A 153 -9.18 -18.41 -0.17
C ASP A 153 -8.87 -17.58 -1.42
N ILE A 154 -8.97 -18.21 -2.59
CA ILE A 154 -8.80 -17.61 -3.91
C ILE A 154 -10.19 -17.39 -4.51
N PHE A 155 -10.52 -16.15 -4.82
CA PHE A 155 -11.83 -15.75 -5.32
C PHE A 155 -11.67 -15.07 -6.68
N PRO A 156 -12.25 -15.62 -7.76
CA PRO A 156 -12.25 -14.94 -9.05
C PRO A 156 -13.04 -13.63 -8.95
N TYR A 157 -12.52 -12.57 -9.57
CA TYR A 157 -13.15 -11.25 -9.59
C TYR A 157 -12.85 -10.51 -10.90
N ASN A 158 -13.89 -10.28 -11.72
CA ASN A 158 -13.78 -9.70 -13.06
C ASN A 158 -12.73 -10.43 -13.93
N PHE A 159 -11.60 -9.78 -14.22
CA PHE A 159 -10.50 -10.30 -15.04
C PHE A 159 -9.32 -10.81 -14.20
N GLY A 160 -9.50 -10.97 -12.89
CA GLY A 160 -8.42 -11.30 -11.96
C GLY A 160 -8.86 -12.17 -10.79
N HIS A 161 -8.01 -12.23 -9.78
CA HIS A 161 -8.23 -13.03 -8.57
C HIS A 161 -7.96 -12.18 -7.33
N THR A 162 -8.86 -12.27 -6.37
CA THR A 162 -8.65 -11.79 -5.01
C THR A 162 -8.23 -12.96 -4.14
N VAL A 163 -7.14 -12.82 -3.40
CA VAL A 163 -6.66 -13.84 -2.45
C VAL A 163 -6.67 -13.26 -1.04
N LYS A 164 -7.29 -13.95 -0.09
CA LYS A 164 -7.41 -13.47 1.29
C LYS A 164 -6.53 -14.28 2.22
N PHE A 165 -5.87 -13.59 3.14
CA PHE A 165 -5.12 -14.20 4.22
C PHE A 165 -5.83 -13.91 5.55
N TYR A 166 -6.48 -14.94 6.10
CA TYR A 166 -7.22 -14.87 7.35
C TYR A 166 -6.30 -15.03 8.56
N ASP A 167 -6.77 -14.52 9.70
CA ASP A 167 -6.12 -14.70 10.98
C ASP A 167 -6.30 -16.14 11.47
N PRO A 168 -5.22 -16.90 11.74
CA PRO A 168 -5.32 -18.26 12.24
C PRO A 168 -6.07 -18.39 13.57
N ASP A 169 -6.02 -17.36 14.42
CA ASP A 169 -6.72 -17.36 15.71
C ASP A 169 -8.17 -16.86 15.58
N GLU A 170 -8.49 -16.15 14.50
CA GLU A 170 -9.81 -15.58 14.23
C GLU A 170 -10.17 -15.77 12.74
N PRO A 171 -10.60 -16.97 12.31
CA PRO A 171 -10.69 -17.34 10.89
C PRO A 171 -11.64 -16.51 10.03
N THR A 172 -12.47 -15.65 10.63
CA THR A 172 -13.35 -14.71 9.93
C THR A 172 -12.71 -13.34 9.69
N THR A 173 -11.56 -13.07 10.30
CA THR A 173 -10.88 -11.78 10.26
C THR A 173 -9.76 -11.82 9.22
N ILE A 174 -9.77 -10.87 8.27
CA ILE A 174 -8.78 -10.79 7.19
C ILE A 174 -7.58 -9.94 7.63
N MET A 175 -6.40 -10.55 7.74
CA MET A 175 -5.16 -9.84 8.03
C MET A 175 -4.62 -9.13 6.78
N SER A 176 -4.72 -9.76 5.61
CA SER A 176 -4.21 -9.21 4.36
C SER A 176 -5.02 -9.67 3.15
N GLU A 177 -5.05 -8.82 2.14
CA GLU A 177 -5.77 -9.03 0.88
C GLU A 177 -4.80 -8.80 -0.27
N PHE A 178 -4.83 -9.71 -1.22
CA PHE A 178 -4.09 -9.60 -2.47
C PHE A 178 -5.06 -9.54 -3.63
N PHE A 179 -4.71 -8.80 -4.67
CA PHE A 179 -5.40 -8.86 -5.95
C PHE A 179 -4.39 -8.85 -7.08
N PHE A 180 -4.62 -9.67 -8.10
CA PHE A 180 -3.87 -9.61 -9.34
C PHE A 180 -4.76 -9.87 -10.54
N SER A 181 -4.50 -9.17 -11.64
CA SER A 181 -5.27 -9.28 -12.88
C SER A 181 -4.38 -8.98 -14.08
N LYS A 182 -4.76 -9.51 -15.25
CA LYS A 182 -4.17 -9.08 -16.52
C LYS A 182 -5.26 -8.84 -17.56
N ARG A 183 -5.16 -7.74 -18.30
CA ARG A 183 -6.10 -7.39 -19.37
C ARG A 183 -5.42 -6.53 -20.43
N TYR A 184 -5.50 -6.94 -21.69
CA TYR A 184 -4.96 -6.18 -22.84
C TYR A 184 -3.49 -5.72 -22.68
N GLY A 185 -2.64 -6.58 -22.12
CA GLY A 185 -1.22 -6.26 -21.86
C GLY A 185 -0.98 -5.28 -20.71
N ARG A 186 -1.99 -5.08 -19.86
CA ARG A 186 -1.94 -4.26 -18.64
C ARG A 186 -2.18 -5.13 -17.42
N TYR A 187 -1.56 -4.77 -16.32
CA TYR A 187 -1.46 -5.63 -15.15
C TYR A 187 -1.90 -4.90 -13.87
N ASP A 188 -2.70 -5.58 -13.06
CA ASP A 188 -3.03 -5.14 -11.70
C ASP A 188 -2.28 -6.02 -10.70
N LEU A 189 -1.72 -5.42 -9.66
CA LEU A 189 -1.11 -6.12 -8.52
C LEU A 189 -1.30 -5.28 -7.26
N ILE A 190 -2.03 -5.79 -6.28
CA ILE A 190 -2.36 -5.05 -5.05
C ILE A 190 -2.06 -5.93 -3.86
N PHE A 191 -1.20 -5.45 -2.96
CA PHE A 191 -0.89 -6.08 -1.68
C PHE A 191 -1.33 -5.15 -0.55
N LYS A 192 -2.39 -5.52 0.15
CA LYS A 192 -2.99 -4.75 1.25
C LYS A 192 -2.86 -5.51 2.56
N THR A 193 -2.34 -4.85 3.59
CA THR A 193 -2.26 -5.38 4.96
C THR A 193 -3.21 -4.58 5.85
N ASN A 194 -4.26 -5.24 6.38
CA ASN A 194 -5.17 -4.64 7.35
C ASN A 194 -4.51 -4.56 8.73
N TYR A 195 -3.82 -5.61 9.13
CA TYR A 195 -2.96 -5.67 10.31
C TYR A 195 -2.02 -6.88 10.22
N TYR A 196 -0.98 -6.88 11.05
CA TYR A 196 -0.18 -8.06 11.34
C TYR A 196 -0.09 -8.29 12.85
N LYS A 197 0.34 -9.47 13.26
CA LYS A 197 0.52 -9.82 14.66
C LYS A 197 1.99 -9.81 15.04
N ILE A 198 2.31 -9.19 16.17
CA ILE A 198 3.53 -9.46 16.93
C ILE A 198 3.08 -10.03 18.27
N TYR A 199 3.44 -11.28 18.55
CA TYR A 199 2.87 -12.05 19.66
C TYR A 199 1.33 -12.00 19.62
N LYS A 200 0.68 -11.49 20.67
CA LYS A 200 -0.78 -11.35 20.77
C LYS A 200 -1.31 -9.97 20.35
N MET A 201 -0.44 -9.06 19.92
CA MET A 201 -0.83 -7.69 19.56
C MET A 201 -1.08 -7.56 18.06
N LYS A 202 -2.26 -7.03 17.69
CA LYS A 202 -2.58 -6.62 16.32
C LYS A 202 -2.02 -5.22 16.07
N ILE A 203 -1.17 -5.09 15.06
CA ILE A 203 -0.56 -3.82 14.65
C ILE A 203 -1.08 -3.46 13.27
N LYS A 204 -1.72 -2.30 13.17
CA LYS A 204 -2.17 -1.74 11.89
C LYS A 204 -1.05 -0.91 11.27
N PRO A 205 -0.61 -1.21 10.03
CA PRO A 205 0.37 -0.37 9.37
C PRO A 205 -0.25 1.01 9.04
N PRO A 206 0.52 2.09 9.17
CA PRO A 206 0.05 3.44 8.87
C PRO A 206 -0.19 3.65 7.37
N VAL A 207 0.53 2.90 6.53
CA VAL A 207 0.32 2.78 5.09
C VAL A 207 -0.17 1.36 4.82
N PRO A 208 -1.46 1.15 4.44
CA PRO A 208 -2.05 -0.19 4.34
C PRO A 208 -1.62 -0.96 3.10
N PHE A 209 -1.05 -0.30 2.09
CA PHE A 209 -0.58 -0.93 0.86
C PHE A 209 0.94 -0.97 0.83
N SER A 210 1.52 -2.13 0.51
CA SER A 210 2.93 -2.23 0.10
C SER A 210 3.07 -2.15 -1.42
N VAL A 211 2.07 -2.65 -2.14
CA VAL A 211 1.97 -2.59 -3.60
C VAL A 211 0.56 -2.18 -3.98
N TYR A 212 0.43 -1.16 -4.81
CA TYR A 212 -0.83 -0.75 -5.44
C TYR A 212 -0.58 -0.42 -6.92
N CYS A 213 -0.68 -1.45 -7.76
CA CYS A 213 -0.50 -1.32 -9.20
C CYS A 213 -1.84 -1.55 -9.89
N LYS A 214 -2.21 -0.62 -10.77
CA LYS A 214 -3.49 -0.62 -11.48
C LYS A 214 -3.26 -0.22 -12.93
N ASN A 215 -3.73 -1.04 -13.86
CA ASN A 215 -3.54 -0.86 -15.28
C ASN A 215 -2.05 -0.64 -15.67
N SER A 216 -1.14 -1.24 -14.90
CA SER A 216 0.29 -0.99 -14.98
C SER A 216 0.90 -1.57 -16.26
N LYS A 217 1.88 -0.85 -16.81
CA LYS A 217 2.82 -1.32 -17.85
C LYS A 217 4.18 -1.75 -17.31
N ASP A 218 4.40 -1.64 -16.00
CA ASP A 218 5.72 -1.89 -15.43
C ASP A 218 6.12 -3.35 -15.68
N PRO A 219 7.31 -3.60 -16.29
CA PRO A 219 7.71 -4.94 -16.69
C PRO A 219 7.87 -5.90 -15.52
N LEU A 220 8.23 -5.41 -14.33
CA LEU A 220 8.35 -6.24 -13.15
C LEU A 220 6.99 -6.66 -12.61
N ILE A 221 5.98 -5.78 -12.71
CA ILE A 221 4.60 -6.11 -12.36
C ILE A 221 4.04 -7.13 -13.35
N ALA A 222 4.27 -6.93 -14.65
CA ALA A 222 3.89 -7.87 -15.68
C ALA A 222 4.49 -9.27 -15.44
N GLU A 223 5.79 -9.35 -15.21
CA GLU A 223 6.50 -10.61 -14.91
C GLU A 223 5.91 -11.31 -13.68
N THR A 224 5.71 -10.56 -12.59
CA THR A 224 5.14 -11.10 -11.35
C THR A 224 3.73 -11.65 -11.56
N VAL A 225 2.85 -10.91 -12.25
CA VAL A 225 1.47 -11.35 -12.48
C VAL A 225 1.41 -12.55 -13.41
N GLU A 226 2.24 -12.60 -14.46
CA GLU A 226 2.31 -13.76 -15.34
C GLU A 226 2.81 -15.01 -14.61
N GLU A 227 3.74 -14.88 -13.67
CA GLU A 227 4.15 -15.98 -12.79
C GLU A 227 2.98 -16.51 -11.95
N LEU A 228 2.20 -15.61 -11.34
CA LEU A 228 1.03 -15.98 -10.52
C LEU A 228 -0.05 -16.71 -11.33
N TYR A 229 -0.29 -16.31 -12.58
CA TYR A 229 -1.21 -17.03 -13.47
C TYR A 229 -0.71 -18.41 -13.88
N LYS A 230 0.61 -18.58 -14.06
CA LYS A 230 1.18 -19.92 -14.31
C LYS A 230 0.94 -20.83 -13.11
N MET A 231 1.20 -20.34 -11.91
CA MET A 231 0.99 -21.10 -10.67
C MET A 231 -0.49 -21.47 -10.42
N LEU A 232 -1.45 -20.65 -10.89
CA LEU A 232 -2.87 -20.99 -10.81
C LEU A 232 -3.32 -22.07 -11.80
N ALA A 233 -2.54 -22.30 -12.87
CA ALA A 233 -2.87 -23.26 -13.91
C ALA A 233 -2.25 -24.65 -13.66
N GLU A 234 -1.40 -24.77 -12.65
CA GLU A 234 -0.78 -26.02 -12.16
C GLU A 234 -1.70 -26.72 -11.15
#